data_AF-A0A2K3K8R2-F1
#
_entry.id   AF-A0A2K3K8R2-F1
#
_cell.length_a   1.000
_cell.length_b   1.000
_cell.length_c   1.000
_cell.angle_alpha   90.00
_cell.angle_beta   90.00
_cell.angle_gamma   90.00
#
_symmetry.space_group_name_H-M   'P 1'
#
loop_
_entity.id
_entity.type
_entity.pdbx_description
1 polymer ?
#
loop_
_entity_poly.entity_id
_entity_poly.type
_entity_poly.pdbx_seq_one_letter_code
_entity_poly.pdbx_strand_id
1 'polypeptide(L)'
;EINSSVRQDSLISKLYNDFINGDILASVEEHPSNAFKHKYFLNRLHNPHTDVETLGKVIKLESILDQFAITVQNLRRNSQKLAGQQAAYDALFEKAMAAQSKVDQMKAQVQQPGLGIQECNNNIATWKAEIQSF
;
A
#
# COMPACT_ATOMS: atom_id res chain seq x y z
N GLU A 1 40.40 28.99 21.56
CA GLU A 1 40.38 28.59 20.13
C GLU A 1 40.56 27.09 19.90
N ILE A 2 41.51 26.41 20.56
CA ILE A 2 41.80 24.97 20.37
C ILE A 2 40.56 24.06 20.47
N ASN A 3 39.70 24.26 21.47
CA ASN A 3 38.46 23.46 21.62
C ASN A 3 37.42 23.67 20.50
N SER A 4 37.44 24.82 19.80
CA SER A 4 36.52 25.08 18.68
C SER A 4 36.96 24.34 17.41
N SER A 5 38.27 24.34 17.15
CA SER A 5 38.88 23.63 16.01
C SER A 5 38.69 22.12 16.12
N VAL A 6 39.02 21.51 17.26
CA VAL A 6 38.84 20.05 17.46
C VAL A 6 37.38 19.62 17.28
N ARG A 7 36.43 20.45 17.75
CA ARG A 7 35.00 20.20 17.57
C ARG A 7 34.60 20.30 16.10
N GLN A 8 35.11 21.28 15.37
CA GLN A 8 34.82 21.44 13.95
C GLN A 8 35.39 20.28 13.14
N ASP A 9 36.63 19.86 13.40
CA ASP A 9 37.25 18.72 12.71
C ASP A 9 36.46 17.42 12.93
N SER A 10 35.92 17.22 14.13
CA SER A 10 35.02 16.09 14.42
C SER A 10 33.72 16.14 13.60
N LEU A 11 33.13 17.33 13.42
CA LEU A 11 31.93 17.49 12.59
C LEU A 11 32.22 17.21 11.11
N ILE A 12 33.34 17.74 10.59
CA ILE A 12 33.77 17.51 9.21
C ILE A 12 34.09 16.03 8.98
N SER A 13 34.82 15.40 9.88
CA SER A 13 35.12 13.97 9.80
C SER A 13 33.85 13.12 9.72
N LYS A 14 32.85 13.43 10.56
CA LYS A 14 31.55 12.75 10.54
C LYS A 14 30.78 13.00 9.25
N LEU A 15 30.81 14.23 8.71
CA LEU A 15 30.19 14.53 7.42
C LEU A 15 30.75 13.63 6.32
N TYR A 16 32.07 13.52 6.23
CA TYR A 16 32.70 12.70 5.19
C TYR A 16 32.45 11.20 5.39
N ASN A 17 32.64 10.69 6.60
CA ASN A 17 32.50 9.26 6.87
C ASN A 17 31.06 8.77 6.72
N ASP A 18 30.10 9.50 7.28
CA ASP A 18 28.71 9.03 7.32
C ASP A 18 27.95 9.47 6.07
N PHE A 19 28.07 10.73 5.63
CA PHE A 19 27.19 11.28 4.59
C PHE A 19 27.75 11.22 3.19
N ILE A 20 29.07 11.36 3.03
CA ILE A 20 29.71 11.36 1.70
C ILE A 20 30.14 9.96 1.31
N ASN A 21 30.80 9.24 2.22
CA ASN A 21 31.33 7.90 1.98
C ASN A 21 30.41 6.80 2.48
N GLY A 22 29.55 7.11 3.45
CA GLY A 22 28.55 6.21 3.98
C GLY A 22 27.21 6.34 3.26
N ASP A 23 26.27 5.44 3.62
CA ASP A 23 24.92 5.42 3.08
C ASP A 23 23.89 5.80 4.15
N ILE A 24 23.76 7.11 4.38
CA ILE A 24 22.70 7.65 5.25
C ILE A 24 21.30 7.50 4.65
N LEU A 25 21.17 7.31 3.33
CA LEU A 25 19.88 7.15 2.68
C LEU A 25 19.27 5.79 3.01
N ALA A 26 20.07 4.72 3.09
CA ALA A 26 19.60 3.41 3.55
C ALA A 26 18.93 3.49 4.94
N SER A 27 19.48 4.28 5.88
CA SER A 27 18.89 4.47 7.20
C SER A 27 17.54 5.19 7.17
N VAL A 28 17.38 6.13 6.23
CA VAL A 28 16.11 6.85 6.01
C VAL A 28 15.10 5.97 5.26
N GLU A 29 15.57 5.12 4.36
CA GLU A 29 14.74 4.17 3.63
C GLU A 29 14.10 3.17 4.59
N GLU A 30 14.86 2.67 5.56
CA GLU A 30 14.38 1.77 6.61
C GLU A 30 13.44 2.50 7.59
N HIS A 31 13.80 3.72 7.99
CA HIS A 31 13.02 4.52 8.93
C HIS A 31 13.02 6.01 8.53
N PRO A 32 11.97 6.51 7.86
CA PRO A 32 11.92 7.88 7.34
C PRO A 32 12.12 8.98 8.40
N SER A 33 11.85 8.69 9.67
CA SER A 33 12.10 9.61 10.79
C SER A 33 13.59 9.83 11.09
N ASN A 34 14.49 8.96 10.64
CA ASN A 34 15.93 9.16 10.79
C ASN A 34 16.42 10.39 10.00
N ALA A 35 15.69 10.83 8.98
CA ALA A 35 15.98 12.08 8.27
C ALA A 35 16.06 13.28 9.23
N PHE A 36 15.24 13.34 10.28
CA PHE A 36 15.31 14.40 11.29
C PHE A 36 16.64 14.39 12.05
N LYS A 37 17.15 13.21 12.40
CA LYS A 37 18.45 13.07 13.08
C LYS A 37 19.60 13.51 12.18
N HIS A 38 19.55 13.12 10.90
CA HIS A 38 20.55 13.52 9.91
C HIS A 38 20.53 15.04 9.66
N LYS A 39 19.35 15.64 9.50
CA LYS A 39 19.20 17.10 9.38
C LYS A 39 19.67 17.84 10.63
N TYR A 40 19.37 17.34 11.82
CA TYR A 40 19.85 17.94 13.06
C TYR A 40 21.39 17.97 13.11
N PHE A 41 22.05 16.91 12.64
CA PHE A 41 23.50 16.91 12.50
C PHE A 41 23.98 17.94 11.46
N LEU A 42 23.40 17.95 10.26
CA LEU A 42 23.78 18.88 9.19
C LEU A 42 23.62 20.35 9.62
N ASN A 43 22.58 20.67 10.37
CA ASN A 43 22.37 22.01 10.93
C ASN A 43 23.52 22.48 11.83
N ARG A 44 24.28 21.56 12.46
CA ARG A 44 25.46 21.92 13.28
C ARG A 44 26.64 22.42 12.43
N LEU A 45 26.65 22.14 11.13
CA LEU A 45 27.65 22.62 10.18
C LEU A 45 27.33 24.02 9.64
N HIS A 46 26.16 24.59 9.92
CA HIS A 46 25.84 25.99 9.62
C HIS A 46 26.49 26.91 10.65
N ASN A 47 27.82 27.04 10.55
CA ASN A 47 28.60 27.83 11.49
C ASN A 47 29.79 28.52 10.78
N PRO A 48 30.39 29.58 11.38
CA PRO A 48 31.46 30.36 10.74
C PRO A 48 32.77 29.59 10.48
N HIS A 49 32.94 28.41 11.07
CA HIS A 49 34.12 27.56 10.89
C HIS A 49 33.94 26.52 9.77
N THR A 50 32.78 26.48 9.12
CA THR A 50 32.53 25.68 7.92
C THR A 50 32.81 26.55 6.70
N ASP A 51 33.70 26.09 5.82
CA ASP A 51 33.99 26.80 4.58
C ASP A 51 32.78 26.79 3.63
N VAL A 52 32.76 27.75 2.71
CA VAL A 52 31.63 28.00 1.81
C VAL A 52 31.35 26.80 0.89
N GLU A 53 32.38 26.07 0.45
CA GLU A 53 32.21 24.91 -0.41
C GLU A 53 31.53 23.77 0.36
N THR A 54 32.01 23.48 1.57
CA THR A 54 31.41 22.47 2.46
C THR A 54 29.98 22.84 2.82
N LEU A 55 29.71 24.12 3.16
CA LEU A 55 28.36 24.57 3.47
C LEU A 55 27.42 24.40 2.27
N GLY A 56 27.88 24.69 1.05
CA GLY A 56 27.12 24.42 -0.17
C GLY A 56 26.77 22.95 -0.35
N LYS A 57 27.67 22.02 0.02
CA LYS A 57 27.38 20.57 0.03
C LYS A 57 26.38 20.19 1.11
N VAL A 58 26.49 20.75 2.31
CA VAL A 58 25.56 20.53 3.43
C VAL A 58 24.13 20.92 3.04
N ILE A 59 23.93 22.11 2.46
CA ILE A 59 22.60 22.58 2.01
C ILE A 59 22.01 21.63 0.95
N LYS A 60 22.84 21.16 0.02
CA LYS A 60 22.39 20.17 -0.99
C LYS A 60 21.99 18.84 -0.34
N LEU A 61 22.77 18.34 0.62
CA LEU A 61 22.45 17.12 1.36
C LEU A 61 21.14 17.25 2.14
N GLU A 62 20.88 18.40 2.77
CA GLU A 62 19.62 18.66 3.47
C GLU A 62 18.42 18.57 2.52
N SER A 63 18.53 19.18 1.33
CA SER A 63 17.47 19.13 0.31
C SER A 63 17.23 17.71 -0.21
N ILE A 64 18.30 16.95 -0.47
CA ILE A 64 18.22 15.55 -0.91
C ILE A 64 17.55 14.70 0.18
N LEU A 65 17.94 14.87 1.43
CA LEU A 65 17.36 14.16 2.57
C LEU A 65 15.86 14.42 2.72
N ASP A 66 15.42 15.67 2.57
CA ASP A 66 14.00 16.02 2.64
C ASP A 66 13.20 15.36 1.52
N GLN A 67 13.68 15.48 0.28
CA GLN A 67 13.02 14.89 -0.88
C GLN A 67 12.97 13.35 -0.79
N PHE A 68 14.07 12.73 -0.36
CA PHE A 68 14.15 11.29 -0.20
C PHE A 68 13.19 10.80 0.89
N ALA A 69 13.17 11.44 2.06
CA ALA A 69 12.26 11.07 3.15
C ALA A 69 10.78 11.17 2.74
N ILE A 70 10.40 12.24 2.03
CA ILE A 70 9.04 12.40 1.50
C ILE A 70 8.72 11.29 0.50
N THR A 71 9.66 10.98 -0.41
CA THR A 71 9.48 9.97 -1.45
C THR A 71 9.28 8.59 -0.83
N VAL A 72 10.11 8.18 0.13
CA VAL A 72 9.98 6.90 0.84
C VAL A 72 8.63 6.82 1.57
N GLN A 73 8.21 7.89 2.27
CA GLN A 73 6.91 7.90 2.93
C GLN A 73 5.75 7.74 1.94
N ASN A 74 5.81 8.43 0.80
CA ASN A 74 4.78 8.33 -0.22
C ASN A 74 4.75 6.95 -0.87
N LEU A 75 5.92 6.35 -1.13
CA LEU A 75 6.02 4.98 -1.64
C LEU A 75 5.31 4.01 -0.68
N ARG A 76 5.62 4.06 0.61
CA ARG A 76 4.98 3.21 1.63
C ARG A 76 3.46 3.37 1.67
N ARG A 77 2.97 4.62 1.68
CA ARG A 77 1.53 4.90 1.64
C ARG A 77 0.86 4.36 0.38
N ASN A 78 1.51 4.54 -0.78
CA ASN A 78 0.99 4.06 -2.06
C ASN A 78 0.94 2.53 -2.11
N SER A 79 1.97 1.84 -1.62
CA SER A 79 1.99 0.38 -1.51
C SER A 79 0.87 -0.14 -0.62
N GLN A 80 0.63 0.50 0.53
CA GLN A 80 -0.48 0.13 1.42
C GLN A 80 -1.85 0.34 0.74
N LYS A 81 -2.01 1.46 0.04
CA LYS A 81 -3.24 1.76 -0.71
C LYS A 81 -3.48 0.73 -1.82
N LEU A 82 -2.44 0.36 -2.56
CA LEU A 82 -2.52 -0.63 -3.63
C LEU A 82 -2.92 -2.01 -3.07
N ALA A 83 -2.33 -2.44 -1.96
CA ALA A 83 -2.71 -3.69 -1.30
C ALA A 83 -4.19 -3.70 -0.87
N GLY A 84 -4.66 -2.57 -0.31
CA GLY A 84 -6.08 -2.41 0.04
C GLY A 84 -7.02 -2.43 -1.18
N GLN A 85 -6.60 -1.82 -2.29
CA GLN A 85 -7.35 -1.85 -3.55
C GLN A 85 -7.42 -3.27 -4.13
N GLN A 86 -6.32 -4.03 -4.09
CA GLN A 86 -6.31 -5.41 -4.55
C GLN A 86 -7.27 -6.28 -3.72
N ALA A 87 -7.20 -6.19 -2.39
CA ALA A 87 -8.10 -6.93 -1.52
C ALA A 87 -9.58 -6.58 -1.75
N ALA A 88 -9.89 -5.30 -2.01
CA ALA A 88 -11.24 -4.87 -2.36
C ALA A 88 -11.70 -5.42 -3.71
N TYR A 89 -10.81 -5.44 -4.71
CA TYR A 89 -11.07 -6.02 -6.03
C TYR A 89 -11.36 -7.52 -5.91
N ASP A 90 -10.52 -8.27 -5.20
CA ASP A 90 -10.71 -9.71 -5.00
C ASP A 90 -12.06 -10.01 -4.34
N ALA A 91 -12.45 -9.23 -3.32
CA ALA A 91 -13.74 -9.37 -2.66
C ALA A 91 -14.94 -9.06 -3.59
N LEU A 92 -14.80 -8.09 -4.50
CA LEU A 92 -15.83 -7.79 -5.50
C LEU A 92 -15.93 -8.89 -6.55
N PHE A 93 -14.78 -9.44 -6.98
CA PHE A 93 -14.72 -10.53 -7.93
C PHE A 93 -15.42 -11.79 -7.37
N GLU A 94 -15.13 -12.17 -6.13
CA GLU A 94 -15.79 -13.29 -5.47
C GLU A 94 -17.31 -13.10 -5.35
N LYS A 95 -17.76 -11.88 -5.02
CA LYS A 95 -19.20 -11.55 -5.00
C LYS A 95 -19.83 -11.69 -6.37
N ALA A 96 -19.15 -11.26 -7.44
CA ALA A 96 -19.64 -11.38 -8.80
C ALA A 96 -19.74 -12.87 -9.22
N MET A 97 -18.74 -13.69 -8.87
CA MET A 97 -18.75 -15.13 -9.11
C MET A 97 -19.90 -15.82 -8.37
N ALA A 98 -20.13 -15.48 -7.10
CA ALA A 98 -21.25 -16.02 -6.32
C ALA A 98 -22.61 -15.61 -6.91
N ALA A 99 -22.75 -14.35 -7.33
CA ALA A 99 -23.95 -13.87 -7.99
C ALA A 99 -24.19 -14.59 -9.33
N GLN A 100 -23.14 -14.79 -10.14
CA GLN A 100 -23.21 -15.51 -11.40
C GLN A 100 -23.64 -16.97 -11.18
N SER A 101 -23.02 -17.66 -10.22
CA SER A 101 -23.40 -19.03 -9.85
C SER A 101 -24.87 -19.13 -9.44
N LYS A 102 -25.37 -18.16 -8.67
CA LYS A 102 -26.79 -18.09 -8.29
C LYS A 102 -27.71 -17.88 -9.49
N VAL A 103 -27.32 -17.03 -10.44
CA VAL A 103 -28.07 -16.83 -11.69
C VAL A 103 -28.12 -18.11 -12.51
N ASP A 104 -27.01 -18.84 -12.61
CA ASP A 104 -26.95 -20.09 -13.36
C ASP A 104 -27.79 -21.19 -12.70
N GLN A 105 -27.81 -21.25 -11.36
CA GLN A 105 -28.72 -22.13 -10.62
C GLN A 105 -30.20 -21.78 -10.89
N MET A 106 -30.55 -20.50 -10.86
CA MET A 106 -31.91 -20.04 -11.17
C MET A 106 -32.31 -20.40 -12.60
N LYS A 107 -31.41 -20.22 -13.58
CA LYS A 107 -31.66 -20.63 -14.97
C LYS A 107 -31.91 -22.14 -15.08
N ALA A 108 -31.13 -22.96 -14.38
CA ALA A 108 -31.32 -24.41 -14.37
C ALA A 108 -32.67 -24.81 -13.75
N GLN A 109 -33.08 -24.17 -12.65
CA GLN A 109 -34.41 -24.38 -12.05
C GLN A 109 -35.54 -23.94 -12.98
N VAL A 110 -35.38 -22.80 -13.66
CA VAL A 110 -36.34 -22.30 -14.66
C VAL A 110 -36.36 -23.17 -15.91
N GLN A 111 -35.29 -23.93 -16.23
CA GLN A 111 -35.31 -24.96 -17.29
C GLN A 111 -35.92 -26.29 -16.85
N GLN A 112 -36.33 -26.42 -15.59
CA GLN A 112 -37.25 -27.46 -15.12
C GLN A 112 -38.67 -26.91 -14.81
N PRO A 113 -39.27 -26.01 -15.62
CA PRO A 113 -40.59 -25.48 -15.33
C PRO A 113 -41.62 -26.47 -15.87
N GLY A 114 -41.88 -27.53 -15.12
CA GLY A 114 -42.73 -28.57 -15.69
C GLY A 114 -43.04 -29.70 -14.75
N LEU A 115 -42.09 -30.12 -13.90
CA LEU A 115 -42.33 -31.29 -13.04
C LEU A 115 -43.53 -31.06 -12.11
N GLY A 116 -43.58 -29.93 -11.40
CA GLY A 116 -44.71 -29.63 -10.52
C GLY A 116 -46.04 -29.40 -11.25
N ILE A 117 -46.02 -28.78 -12.44
CA ILE A 117 -47.24 -28.54 -13.24
C ILE A 117 -47.73 -29.82 -13.90
N GLN A 118 -46.81 -30.66 -14.38
CA GLN A 118 -47.10 -31.94 -15.03
C GLN A 118 -47.58 -32.97 -14.01
N GLU A 119 -47.01 -32.98 -12.80
CA GLU A 119 -47.51 -33.76 -11.68
C GLU A 119 -48.92 -33.30 -11.27
N CYS A 120 -49.17 -31.99 -11.20
CA CYS A 120 -50.50 -31.44 -10.94
C CYS A 120 -51.51 -31.82 -12.02
N ASN A 121 -51.12 -31.73 -13.30
CA ASN A 121 -51.95 -32.13 -14.44
C ASN A 121 -52.27 -33.63 -14.43
N ASN A 122 -51.30 -34.48 -14.08
CA ASN A 122 -51.50 -35.92 -13.94
C ASN A 122 -52.49 -36.22 -12.81
N ASN A 123 -52.33 -35.57 -11.66
CA ASN A 123 -53.25 -35.74 -10.53
C ASN A 123 -54.69 -35.30 -10.90
N ILE A 124 -54.84 -34.18 -11.60
CA ILE A 124 -56.15 -33.72 -12.11
C ILE A 124 -56.75 -34.74 -13.07
N ALA A 125 -55.95 -35.35 -13.96
CA ALA A 125 -56.42 -36.37 -14.88
C ALA A 125 -56.87 -37.64 -14.14
N THR A 126 -56.12 -38.10 -13.14
CA THR A 126 -56.49 -39.23 -12.28
C THR A 126 -57.80 -38.96 -11.54
N TRP A 127 -57.93 -37.81 -10.89
CA TRP A 127 -59.16 -37.45 -10.19
C TRP A 127 -60.37 -37.35 -11.12
N LYS A 128 -60.19 -36.84 -12.34
CA LYS A 128 -61.26 -36.84 -13.36
C LYS A 128 -61.70 -38.25 -13.74
N ALA A 129 -60.76 -39.18 -13.92
CA ALA A 129 -61.07 -40.55 -14.26
C ALA A 129 -61.80 -41.27 -13.12
N GLU A 130 -61.37 -41.06 -11.87
CA GLU A 130 -62.05 -41.60 -10.68
C GLU A 130 -63.49 -41.10 -10.60
N ILE A 131 -63.74 -39.80 -10.78
CA ILE A 131 -65.09 -39.22 -10.76
C ILE A 131 -65.97 -39.79 -11.89
N GLN A 132 -65.42 -40.02 -13.08
CA GLN A 132 -66.18 -40.58 -14.21
C GLN A 132 -66.47 -42.08 -14.09
N SER A 133 -65.76 -42.78 -13.20
CA SER A 133 -65.96 -44.21 -12.92
C SER A 133 -67.01 -44.51 -11.84
N PHE A 134 -67.53 -43.45 -11.20
CA PHE A 134 -68.69 -43.47 -10.31
C PHE A 134 -69.98 -43.22 -11.09
#